data_AF-A0A7R9V9V9-F1
#
_entry.id   AF-A0A7R9V9V9-F1
#
_cell.length_a   1.000
_cell.length_b   1.000
_cell.length_c   1.000
_cell.angle_alpha   90.00
_cell.angle_beta   90.00
_cell.angle_gamma   90.00
#
_symmetry.space_group_name_H-M   'P 1'
#
loop_
_entity.id
_entity.type
_entity.pdbx_description
1 polymer ?
#
loop_
_entity_poly.entity_id
_entity_poly.type
_entity_poly.pdbx_seq_one_letter_code
_entity_poly.pdbx_strand_id
1 'polypeptide(L)'
;NLTSGAKLTIVLPRSCAPLKRGQPIMREQLLSSCRRVKAHVHYADTENVVTVKTLKDAGLDHAETVVITALGLGDRDADDYVTGAVMQLQEAVSHSNAAYAPHLVACVRRHQTRDSINGFLKQYGRFSSTPAEKVLRQPDLMDVDSLMAGMLTTGFCSREGTMVLQHLLYNADGAEMYLRPPGKLGVPTGEPTTFAHVAEQARLYRETAIGLLRADGSTVMSPAPLTELTIQAGDRIVVFAEDMQVHTHGRSAAVI
;
A
#
# COMPACT_ATOMS: atom_id res chain seq x y z
N ASN A 1 -23.94 -15.35 2.27
CA ASN A 1 -23.05 -16.48 2.61
C ASN A 1 -21.62 -16.12 2.29
N LEU A 2 -20.98 -15.35 3.19
CA LEU A 2 -19.53 -15.20 3.19
C LEU A 2 -18.99 -16.52 3.75
N THR A 3 -18.39 -17.34 2.90
CA THR A 3 -17.61 -18.49 3.37
C THR A 3 -16.54 -17.95 4.31
N SER A 4 -16.61 -18.34 5.59
CA SER A 4 -15.57 -18.04 6.58
C SER A 4 -14.30 -18.73 6.14
N GLY A 5 -13.25 -17.97 5.88
CA GLY A 5 -12.02 -18.51 5.33
C GLY A 5 -11.01 -17.41 5.09
N ALA A 6 -9.75 -17.74 5.30
CA ALA A 6 -8.67 -16.84 4.96
C ALA A 6 -8.57 -16.67 3.44
N LYS A 7 -8.32 -15.45 3.00
CA LYS A 7 -8.31 -15.05 1.59
C LYS A 7 -7.03 -14.31 1.26
N LEU A 8 -6.44 -14.66 0.13
CA LEU A 8 -5.34 -13.93 -0.49
C LEU A 8 -5.83 -13.30 -1.78
N THR A 9 -5.52 -12.02 -1.91
CA THR A 9 -5.79 -11.26 -3.12
C THR A 9 -4.48 -10.80 -3.70
N ILE A 10 -4.20 -11.13 -4.96
CA ILE A 10 -3.02 -10.68 -5.67
C ILE A 10 -3.46 -9.62 -6.68
N VAL A 11 -2.89 -8.43 -6.59
CA VAL A 11 -3.18 -7.32 -7.49
C VAL A 11 -2.08 -7.27 -8.54
N LEU A 12 -2.47 -7.41 -9.81
CA LEU A 12 -1.55 -7.38 -10.94
C LEU A 12 -1.57 -6.00 -11.63
N PRO A 13 -0.44 -5.59 -12.24
CA PRO A 13 -0.34 -4.37 -13.03
C PRO A 13 -1.26 -4.41 -14.25
N ARG A 14 -1.71 -3.22 -14.66
CA ARG A 14 -2.55 -3.03 -15.85
C ARG A 14 -1.93 -3.52 -17.16
N SER A 15 -0.60 -3.62 -17.22
CA SER A 15 0.15 -4.00 -18.43
C SER A 15 0.26 -5.51 -18.63
N CYS A 16 -0.12 -6.33 -17.64
CA CYS A 16 -0.07 -7.78 -17.81
C CYS A 16 -1.24 -8.26 -18.68
N ALA A 17 -0.92 -9.04 -19.71
CA ALA A 17 -1.92 -9.77 -20.46
C ALA A 17 -2.73 -10.67 -19.51
N PRO A 18 -4.05 -10.79 -19.68
CA PRO A 18 -4.84 -11.67 -18.84
C PRO A 18 -4.27 -13.09 -18.91
N LEU A 19 -3.88 -13.62 -17.75
CA LEU A 19 -3.45 -15.01 -17.60
C LEU A 19 -4.53 -15.93 -18.20
N LYS A 20 -4.11 -16.97 -18.91
CA LYS A 20 -5.00 -17.81 -19.74
C LYS A 20 -6.19 -18.33 -18.91
N ARG A 21 -7.42 -18.06 -19.37
CA ARG A 21 -8.67 -18.63 -18.83
C ARG A 21 -8.57 -20.16 -18.87
N GLY A 22 -8.42 -20.79 -17.71
CA GLY A 22 -8.29 -22.25 -17.60
C GLY A 22 -7.80 -22.78 -16.26
N GLN A 23 -7.29 -21.93 -15.35
CA GLN A 23 -6.95 -22.36 -13.99
C GLN A 23 -8.14 -22.20 -13.02
N PRO A 24 -8.38 -23.17 -12.12
CA PRO A 24 -9.62 -23.32 -11.35
C PRO A 24 -9.89 -22.23 -10.30
N ILE A 25 -8.99 -21.26 -10.15
CA ILE A 25 -8.97 -20.30 -9.03
C ILE A 25 -9.40 -18.88 -9.46
N MET A 26 -9.51 -18.60 -10.77
CA MET A 26 -9.71 -17.23 -11.26
C MET A 26 -11.17 -16.79 -11.30
N ARG A 27 -11.56 -15.87 -10.42
CA ARG A 27 -12.66 -14.93 -10.67
C ARG A 27 -12.08 -13.56 -10.99
N GLU A 28 -12.22 -13.11 -12.23
CA GLU A 28 -11.97 -11.72 -12.61
C GLU A 28 -13.18 -10.88 -12.17
N GLN A 29 -13.04 -10.13 -11.07
CA GLN A 29 -14.01 -9.10 -10.71
C GLN A 29 -13.42 -7.73 -11.03
N LEU A 30 -13.93 -7.11 -12.09
CA LEU A 30 -13.83 -5.67 -12.28
C LEU A 30 -14.60 -5.02 -11.13
N LEU A 31 -13.89 -4.30 -10.24
CA LEU A 31 -14.52 -3.43 -9.24
C LEU A 31 -15.31 -2.33 -9.98
N SER A 32 -16.57 -2.60 -10.30
CA SER A 32 -17.44 -1.69 -11.07
C SER A 32 -17.83 -0.42 -10.29
N SER A 33 -17.54 -0.38 -8.99
CA SER A 33 -17.89 0.75 -8.11
C SER A 33 -16.86 1.88 -8.13
N CYS A 34 -15.60 1.61 -8.53
CA CYS A 34 -14.57 2.65 -8.65
C CYS A 34 -14.47 3.09 -10.11
N ARG A 35 -15.25 4.10 -10.52
CA ARG A 35 -15.28 4.62 -11.90
C ARG A 35 -13.93 5.08 -12.46
N ARG A 36 -12.88 5.24 -11.63
CA ARG A 36 -11.62 5.91 -12.01
C ARG A 36 -10.39 5.00 -12.05
N VAL A 37 -10.43 3.76 -11.54
CA VAL A 37 -9.26 2.85 -11.55
C VAL A 37 -9.66 1.46 -12.05
N LYS A 38 -9.37 1.15 -13.33
CA LYS A 38 -9.42 -0.23 -13.84
C LYS A 38 -8.17 -0.98 -13.37
N ALA A 39 -8.21 -1.65 -12.23
CA ALA A 39 -7.15 -2.57 -11.80
C ALA A 39 -7.55 -4.01 -12.16
N HIS A 40 -6.61 -4.81 -12.67
CA HIS A 40 -6.82 -6.25 -12.83
C HIS A 40 -6.51 -6.91 -11.49
N VAL A 41 -7.57 -7.22 -10.73
CA VAL A 41 -7.46 -7.91 -9.45
C VAL A 41 -7.62 -9.40 -9.69
N HIS A 42 -6.61 -10.16 -9.29
CA HIS A 42 -6.64 -11.62 -9.36
C HIS A 42 -6.86 -12.17 -7.95
N TYR A 43 -7.98 -12.85 -7.78
CA TYR A 43 -8.32 -13.48 -6.53
C TYR A 43 -7.81 -14.91 -6.52
N ALA A 44 -7.08 -15.27 -5.47
CA ALA A 44 -6.74 -16.65 -5.19
C ALA A 44 -7.53 -17.10 -3.95
N ASP A 45 -8.75 -17.59 -4.19
CA ASP A 45 -9.56 -18.22 -3.14
C ASP A 45 -9.18 -19.70 -3.08
N THR A 46 -8.29 -20.06 -2.16
CA THR A 46 -7.85 -21.44 -1.98
C THR A 46 -7.89 -21.79 -0.50
N GLU A 47 -8.18 -23.04 -0.14
CA GLU A 47 -8.17 -23.46 1.27
C GLU A 47 -6.74 -23.56 1.83
N ASN A 48 -5.73 -23.68 0.94
CA ASN A 48 -4.30 -23.76 1.28
C ASN A 48 -3.51 -22.70 0.50
N VAL A 49 -3.72 -21.45 0.91
CA VAL A 49 -3.25 -20.22 0.25
C VAL A 49 -1.74 -20.04 0.26
N VAL A 50 -1.03 -20.89 0.98
CA VAL A 50 0.30 -20.56 1.45
C VAL A 50 1.40 -21.16 0.56
N THR A 51 1.12 -22.23 -0.20
CA THR A 51 2.20 -22.90 -0.95
C THR A 51 2.78 -22.03 -2.07
N VAL A 52 4.10 -22.08 -2.23
CA VAL A 52 4.84 -21.37 -3.30
C VAL A 52 4.26 -21.64 -4.69
N LYS A 53 3.77 -22.87 -4.93
CA LYS A 53 3.13 -23.24 -6.20
C LYS A 53 1.84 -22.45 -6.42
N THR A 54 0.96 -22.41 -5.43
CA THR A 54 -0.30 -21.65 -5.50
C THR A 54 -0.04 -20.16 -5.78
N LEU A 55 0.97 -19.59 -5.13
CA LEU A 55 1.35 -18.18 -5.32
C LEU A 55 1.85 -17.91 -6.74
N LYS A 56 2.69 -18.81 -7.29
CA LYS A 56 3.19 -18.71 -8.67
C LYS A 56 2.06 -18.87 -9.70
N ASP A 57 1.19 -19.86 -9.50
CA ASP A 57 0.00 -20.10 -10.34
C ASP A 57 -0.94 -18.88 -10.33
N ALA A 58 -1.05 -18.20 -9.19
CA ALA A 58 -1.81 -16.96 -9.03
C ALA A 58 -1.14 -15.71 -9.63
N GLY A 59 0.05 -15.84 -10.22
CA GLY A 59 0.74 -14.75 -10.93
C GLY A 59 1.65 -13.89 -10.07
N LEU A 60 2.19 -14.42 -8.96
CA LEU A 60 3.12 -13.67 -8.09
C LEU A 60 4.28 -13.00 -8.84
N ASP A 61 4.79 -13.63 -9.91
CA ASP A 61 5.91 -13.09 -10.72
C ASP A 61 5.60 -11.72 -11.34
N HIS A 62 4.32 -11.37 -11.44
CA HIS A 62 3.85 -10.12 -12.01
C HIS A 62 3.15 -9.23 -10.98
N ALA A 63 3.02 -9.65 -9.72
CA ALA A 63 2.25 -8.91 -8.74
C ALA A 63 2.90 -7.57 -8.38
N GLU A 64 2.10 -6.51 -8.37
CA GLU A 64 2.50 -5.22 -7.79
C GLU A 64 2.23 -5.21 -6.29
N THR A 65 1.08 -5.75 -5.89
CA THR A 65 0.65 -5.78 -4.48
C THR A 65 0.03 -7.12 -4.15
N VAL A 66 0.34 -7.63 -2.97
CA VAL A 66 -0.26 -8.83 -2.38
C VAL A 66 -0.99 -8.42 -1.12
N VAL A 67 -2.28 -8.77 -1.03
CA VAL A 67 -3.14 -8.47 0.11
C VAL A 67 -3.54 -9.78 0.80
N ILE A 68 -3.15 -9.92 2.07
CA ILE A 68 -3.45 -11.09 2.90
C ILE A 68 -4.53 -10.72 3.91
N THR A 69 -5.65 -11.43 3.90
CA THR A 69 -6.73 -11.22 4.86
C THR A 69 -7.16 -12.55 5.47
N ALA A 70 -7.34 -12.57 6.79
CA ALA A 70 -7.82 -13.74 7.53
C ALA A 70 -9.21 -13.45 8.10
N LEU A 71 -10.20 -13.26 7.22
CA LEU A 71 -11.56 -12.93 7.63
C LEU A 71 -12.30 -14.16 8.15
N GLY A 72 -12.95 -14.02 9.30
CA GLY A 72 -13.78 -15.08 9.91
C GLY A 72 -13.00 -16.15 10.69
N LEU A 73 -11.67 -16.04 10.79
CA LEU A 73 -10.88 -16.80 11.75
C LEU A 73 -10.87 -16.10 13.10
N GLY A 74 -10.67 -16.87 14.18
CA GLY A 74 -10.44 -16.30 15.51
C GLY A 74 -9.11 -15.53 15.55
N ASP A 75 -8.94 -14.60 16.48
CA ASP A 75 -7.81 -13.65 16.46
C ASP A 75 -6.44 -14.33 16.39
N ARG A 76 -6.25 -15.40 17.16
CA ARG A 76 -5.01 -16.17 17.16
C ARG A 76 -4.78 -16.89 15.84
N ASP A 77 -5.80 -17.60 15.35
CA ASP A 77 -5.71 -18.37 14.12
C ASP A 77 -5.50 -17.47 12.90
N ALA A 78 -6.10 -16.26 12.92
CA ALA A 78 -5.91 -15.24 11.91
C ALA A 78 -4.45 -14.76 11.85
N ASP A 79 -3.86 -14.44 13.02
CA ASP A 79 -2.48 -13.98 13.12
C ASP A 79 -1.46 -15.08 12.78
N ASP A 80 -1.71 -16.32 13.24
CA ASP A 80 -0.89 -17.49 12.91
C ASP A 80 -0.91 -17.74 11.39
N TYR A 81 -2.09 -17.64 10.76
CA TYR A 81 -2.25 -17.74 9.32
C TYR A 81 -1.49 -16.63 8.58
N VAL A 82 -1.67 -15.37 8.99
CA VAL A 82 -1.02 -14.22 8.33
C VAL A 82 0.50 -14.36 8.44
N THR A 83 1.00 -14.72 9.61
CA THR A 83 2.44 -14.93 9.84
C THR A 83 2.99 -16.01 8.91
N GLY A 84 2.32 -17.17 8.84
CA GLY A 84 2.71 -18.24 7.93
C GLY A 84 2.68 -17.82 6.45
N ALA A 85 1.67 -17.04 6.06
CA ALA A 85 1.54 -16.52 4.71
C ALA A 85 2.60 -15.50 4.33
N VAL A 86 2.98 -14.60 5.23
CA VAL A 86 4.09 -13.67 4.98
C VAL A 86 5.41 -14.42 4.82
N MET A 87 5.68 -15.43 5.65
CA MET A 87 6.91 -16.23 5.57
C MET A 87 7.02 -16.98 4.24
N GLN A 88 5.96 -17.67 3.81
CA GLN A 88 5.98 -18.41 2.54
C GLN A 88 5.95 -17.46 1.33
N LEU A 89 5.31 -16.30 1.44
CA LEU A 89 5.37 -15.27 0.41
C LEU A 89 6.80 -14.75 0.24
N GLN A 90 7.52 -14.48 1.34
CA GLN A 90 8.92 -14.06 1.28
C GLN A 90 9.79 -15.13 0.59
N GLU A 91 9.59 -16.41 0.92
CA GLU A 91 10.29 -17.51 0.25
C GLU A 91 9.91 -17.63 -1.23
N ALA A 92 8.64 -17.45 -1.57
CA ALA A 92 8.18 -17.48 -2.96
C ALA A 92 8.77 -16.33 -3.78
N VAL A 93 8.85 -15.14 -3.19
CA VAL A 93 9.43 -13.93 -3.80
C VAL A 93 10.94 -14.08 -4.00
N SER A 94 11.68 -14.67 -3.07
CA SER A 94 13.12 -14.92 -3.28
C SER A 94 13.39 -15.88 -4.45
N HIS A 95 12.48 -16.82 -4.70
CA HIS A 95 12.53 -17.77 -5.83
C HIS A 95 11.69 -17.35 -7.05
N SER A 96 11.19 -16.10 -7.07
CA SER A 96 10.40 -15.55 -8.16
C SER A 96 11.27 -14.95 -9.25
N ASN A 97 10.77 -14.90 -10.48
CA ASN A 97 11.42 -14.19 -11.58
C ASN A 97 11.00 -12.70 -11.66
N ALA A 98 10.17 -12.23 -10.72
CA ALA A 98 9.66 -10.86 -10.68
C ALA A 98 10.80 -9.82 -10.67
N ALA A 99 10.67 -8.69 -11.37
CA ALA A 99 11.72 -7.67 -11.35
C ALA A 99 11.92 -7.03 -9.95
N TYR A 100 10.87 -7.03 -9.12
CA TYR A 100 10.84 -6.44 -7.79
C TYR A 100 9.97 -7.28 -6.85
N ALA A 101 10.15 -7.11 -5.54
CA ALA A 101 9.27 -7.70 -4.55
C ALA A 101 7.93 -6.94 -4.54
N PRO A 102 6.77 -7.64 -4.55
CA PRO A 102 5.48 -6.99 -4.47
C PRO A 102 5.31 -6.27 -3.12
N HIS A 103 4.51 -5.21 -3.12
CA HIS A 103 4.07 -4.57 -1.88
C HIS A 103 3.16 -5.51 -1.10
N LEU A 104 3.39 -5.65 0.20
CA LEU A 104 2.59 -6.54 1.05
C LEU A 104 1.68 -5.71 1.94
N VAL A 105 0.38 -5.97 1.87
CA VAL A 105 -0.62 -5.47 2.81
C VAL A 105 -1.23 -6.66 3.53
N ALA A 106 -1.22 -6.66 4.86
CA ALA A 106 -1.87 -7.72 5.62
C ALA A 106 -2.58 -7.18 6.86
N CYS A 107 -3.72 -7.77 7.20
CA CYS A 107 -4.41 -7.43 8.43
C CYS A 107 -3.96 -8.36 9.56
N VAL A 108 -3.49 -7.79 10.67
CA VAL A 108 -3.20 -8.50 11.92
C VAL A 108 -4.16 -8.05 13.01
N ARG A 109 -4.34 -8.88 14.03
CA ARG A 109 -5.20 -8.60 15.20
C ARG A 109 -4.40 -8.16 16.41
N ARG A 110 -3.13 -8.56 16.49
CA ARG A 110 -2.27 -8.24 17.64
C ARG A 110 -1.04 -7.46 17.21
N HIS A 111 -0.74 -6.41 17.96
CA HIS A 111 0.47 -5.62 17.79
C HIS A 111 1.76 -6.48 17.86
N GLN A 112 1.80 -7.48 18.75
CA GLN A 112 2.98 -8.35 18.88
C GLN A 112 3.25 -9.16 17.60
N THR A 113 2.20 -9.58 16.90
CA THR A 113 2.31 -10.29 15.61
C THR A 113 2.94 -9.38 14.56
N ARG A 114 2.48 -8.13 14.48
CA ARG A 114 3.08 -7.10 13.61
C ARG A 114 4.57 -6.90 13.90
N ASP A 115 4.94 -6.76 15.17
CA ASP A 115 6.35 -6.57 15.55
C ASP A 115 7.20 -7.79 15.19
N SER A 116 6.66 -8.98 15.39
CA SER A 116 7.32 -10.25 15.05
C SER A 116 7.57 -10.38 13.55
N ILE A 117 6.57 -10.10 12.71
CA ILE A 117 6.70 -10.12 11.25
C ILE A 117 7.70 -9.05 10.79
N ASN A 118 7.61 -7.82 11.31
CA ASN A 118 8.55 -6.76 10.99
C ASN A 118 9.99 -7.11 11.42
N GLY A 119 10.16 -7.72 12.58
CA GLY A 119 11.44 -8.23 13.07
C GLY A 119 12.00 -9.32 12.16
N PHE A 120 11.17 -10.29 11.78
CA PHE A 120 11.52 -11.37 10.86
C PHE A 120 12.01 -10.82 9.51
N LEU A 121 11.26 -9.94 8.86
CA LEU A 121 11.64 -9.39 7.55
C LEU A 121 12.92 -8.54 7.62
N LYS A 122 13.10 -7.75 8.70
CA LYS A 122 14.33 -7.00 8.94
C LYS A 122 15.54 -7.92 9.10
N GLN A 123 15.38 -9.05 9.78
CA GLN A 123 16.45 -10.05 9.94
C GLN A 123 16.71 -10.80 8.63
N TYR A 124 15.66 -11.19 7.91
CA TYR A 124 15.79 -11.88 6.63
C TYR A 124 16.63 -11.09 5.63
N GLY A 125 16.38 -9.78 5.51
CA GLY A 125 17.18 -8.90 4.67
C GLY A 125 18.64 -8.72 5.10
N ARG A 126 19.00 -9.04 6.35
CA ARG A 126 20.40 -9.03 6.83
C ARG A 126 21.14 -10.33 6.56
N PHE A 127 20.43 -11.47 6.57
CA PHE A 127 21.02 -12.79 6.34
C PHE A 127 21.14 -13.16 4.86
N SER A 128 20.37 -12.47 4.00
CA SER A 128 20.53 -12.53 2.55
C SER A 128 21.96 -12.15 2.14
N SER A 129 22.78 -13.16 1.88
CA SER A 129 24.20 -13.02 1.51
C SER A 129 24.42 -12.35 0.15
N THR A 130 23.38 -12.27 -0.68
CA THR A 130 23.40 -11.60 -1.98
C THR A 130 22.66 -10.26 -1.93
N PRO A 131 23.27 -9.14 -2.32
CA PRO A 131 22.61 -7.82 -2.36
C PRO A 131 21.47 -7.73 -3.38
N ALA A 132 21.27 -8.78 -4.20
CA ALA A 132 20.22 -8.90 -5.20
C ALA A 132 18.99 -9.71 -4.73
N GLU A 133 18.99 -10.26 -3.51
CA GLU A 133 17.85 -11.05 -3.05
C GLU A 133 16.62 -10.17 -2.81
N LYS A 134 15.49 -10.61 -3.35
CA LYS A 134 14.23 -9.88 -3.29
C LYS A 134 13.61 -10.09 -1.91
N VAL A 135 13.61 -9.03 -1.12
CA VAL A 135 13.00 -9.02 0.21
C VAL A 135 11.73 -8.17 0.16
N LEU A 136 10.66 -8.64 0.77
CA LEU A 136 9.47 -7.86 1.05
C LEU A 136 9.88 -6.72 1.99
N ARG A 137 9.99 -5.52 1.45
CA ARG A 137 10.35 -4.33 2.22
C ARG A 137 9.08 -3.70 2.73
N GLN A 138 9.04 -3.44 4.03
CA GLN A 138 8.03 -2.59 4.68
C GLN A 138 6.60 -3.04 4.39
N PRO A 139 6.18 -4.21 4.89
CA PRO A 139 4.79 -4.59 4.77
C PRO A 139 3.89 -3.62 5.54
N ASP A 140 2.76 -3.27 4.93
CA ASP A 140 1.69 -2.55 5.60
C ASP A 140 0.86 -3.56 6.42
N LEU A 141 1.30 -3.77 7.66
CA LEU A 141 0.60 -4.60 8.64
C LEU A 141 -0.42 -3.75 9.39
N MET A 142 -1.68 -3.91 8.99
CA MET A 142 -2.81 -3.17 9.53
C MET A 142 -3.36 -3.86 10.77
N ASP A 143 -3.25 -3.19 11.92
CA ASP A 143 -4.00 -3.55 13.12
C ASP A 143 -5.36 -2.85 13.07
N VAL A 144 -6.38 -3.58 12.65
CA VAL A 144 -7.72 -3.04 12.42
C VAL A 144 -8.34 -2.55 13.73
N ASP A 145 -8.09 -3.24 14.84
CA ASP A 145 -8.73 -2.91 16.11
C ASP A 145 -8.11 -1.64 16.70
N SER A 146 -6.77 -1.50 16.61
CA SER A 146 -6.10 -0.24 16.97
C SER A 146 -6.52 0.94 16.08
N LEU A 147 -6.71 0.72 14.77
CA LEU A 147 -7.21 1.75 13.86
C LEU A 147 -8.62 2.19 14.25
N MET A 148 -9.54 1.24 14.46
CA MET A 148 -10.91 1.53 14.87
C MET A 148 -10.96 2.23 16.22
N ALA A 149 -10.16 1.79 17.19
CA ALA A 149 -10.05 2.46 18.49
C ALA A 149 -9.58 3.91 18.33
N GLY A 150 -8.53 4.16 17.55
CA GLY A 150 -8.03 5.50 17.26
C GLY A 150 -9.06 6.40 16.58
N MET A 151 -9.83 5.85 15.63
CA MET A 151 -10.93 6.57 14.97
C MET A 151 -12.03 6.94 15.96
N LEU A 152 -12.46 6.00 16.81
CA LEU A 152 -13.47 6.26 17.84
C LEU A 152 -12.99 7.32 18.82
N THR A 153 -11.79 7.17 19.37
CA THR A 153 -11.20 8.15 20.28
C THR A 153 -11.13 9.54 19.65
N THR A 154 -10.66 9.63 18.40
CA THR A 154 -10.56 10.91 17.68
C THR A 154 -11.94 11.56 17.50
N GLY A 155 -12.95 10.75 17.16
CA GLY A 155 -14.33 11.22 17.04
C GLY A 155 -14.92 11.71 18.36
N PHE A 156 -14.64 11.01 19.46
CA PHE A 156 -15.09 11.43 20.79
C PHE A 156 -14.37 12.68 21.31
N CYS A 157 -13.09 12.83 21.02
CA CYS A 157 -12.28 13.92 21.57
C CYS A 157 -12.48 15.25 20.84
N SER A 158 -12.90 15.26 19.57
CA SER A 158 -13.06 16.50 18.81
C SER A 158 -14.16 16.42 17.77
N ARG A 159 -14.93 17.51 17.65
CA ARG A 159 -15.94 17.66 16.61
C ARG A 159 -15.29 17.74 15.23
N GLU A 160 -14.18 18.45 15.14
CA GLU A 160 -13.40 18.65 13.92
C GLU A 160 -12.82 17.31 13.43
N GLY A 161 -12.26 16.50 14.35
CA GLY A 161 -11.77 15.15 14.03
C GLY A 161 -12.88 14.23 13.54
N THR A 162 -14.07 14.31 14.13
CA THR A 162 -15.27 13.59 13.62
C THR A 162 -15.59 13.98 12.19
N MET A 163 -15.58 15.28 11.87
CA MET A 163 -15.88 15.76 10.51
C MET A 163 -14.86 15.26 9.50
N VAL A 164 -13.56 15.29 9.83
CA VAL A 164 -12.50 14.77 8.96
C VAL A 164 -12.67 13.27 8.73
N LEU A 165 -12.90 12.49 9.80
CA LEU A 165 -13.15 11.05 9.69
C LEU A 165 -14.38 10.76 8.84
N GLN A 166 -15.47 11.50 9.03
CA GLN A 166 -16.68 11.32 8.24
C GLN A 166 -16.40 11.58 6.74
N HIS A 167 -15.66 12.63 6.42
CA HIS A 167 -15.28 12.92 5.04
C HIS A 167 -14.38 11.83 4.44
N LEU A 168 -13.36 11.38 5.16
CA LEU A 168 -12.42 10.38 4.63
C LEU A 168 -13.01 8.97 4.51
N LEU A 169 -13.98 8.60 5.33
CA LEU A 169 -14.54 7.23 5.34
C LEU A 169 -15.78 7.06 4.48
N TYR A 170 -16.66 8.07 4.43
CA TYR A 170 -17.99 7.92 3.82
C TYR A 170 -18.12 8.58 2.45
N ASN A 171 -17.26 9.55 2.14
CA ASN A 171 -17.34 10.26 0.87
C ASN A 171 -16.23 9.74 -0.06
N ALA A 172 -16.59 8.86 -0.98
CA ALA A 172 -15.73 8.48 -2.11
C ALA A 172 -15.56 9.64 -3.12
N ASP A 173 -16.36 10.71 -2.97
CA ASP A 173 -16.28 11.93 -3.73
C ASP A 173 -15.77 13.06 -2.81
N GLY A 174 -14.63 13.68 -3.14
CA GLY A 174 -14.06 14.79 -2.37
C GLY A 174 -12.56 14.66 -2.17
N ALA A 175 -12.03 15.37 -1.16
CA ALA A 175 -10.60 15.38 -0.87
C ALA A 175 -10.12 14.04 -0.29
N GLU A 176 -9.32 13.30 -1.06
CA GLU A 176 -8.64 12.07 -0.66
C GLU A 176 -7.18 12.32 -0.33
N MET A 177 -6.55 11.37 0.38
CA MET A 177 -5.13 11.41 0.67
C MET A 177 -4.32 10.77 -0.46
N TYR A 178 -3.30 11.47 -0.94
CA TYR A 178 -2.42 11.00 -2.00
C TYR A 178 -0.95 11.16 -1.67
N LEU A 179 -0.14 10.33 -2.34
CA LEU A 179 1.31 10.43 -2.35
C LEU A 179 1.75 11.06 -3.68
N ARG A 180 2.38 12.25 -3.61
CA ARG A 180 2.87 12.99 -4.78
C ARG A 180 4.40 12.89 -4.87
N PRO A 181 4.97 12.56 -6.04
CA PRO A 181 6.41 12.74 -6.21
C PRO A 181 6.76 14.24 -6.17
N PRO A 182 7.90 14.64 -5.59
CA PRO A 182 8.26 16.06 -5.42
C PRO A 182 8.25 16.86 -6.72
N GLY A 183 8.78 16.27 -7.79
CA GLY A 183 8.82 16.91 -9.11
C GLY A 183 7.45 17.25 -9.69
N LYS A 184 6.37 16.55 -9.28
CA LYS A 184 5.01 16.87 -9.72
C LYS A 184 4.48 18.15 -9.09
N LEU A 185 4.94 18.49 -7.89
CA LEU A 185 4.58 19.73 -7.20
C LEU A 185 5.58 20.86 -7.47
N GLY A 186 6.62 20.63 -8.29
CA GLY A 186 7.68 21.63 -8.50
C GLY A 186 8.58 21.82 -7.27
N VAL A 187 8.58 20.87 -6.34
CA VAL A 187 9.43 20.92 -5.13
C VAL A 187 10.84 20.46 -5.49
N PRO A 188 11.89 21.26 -5.22
CA PRO A 188 13.27 20.89 -5.54
C PRO A 188 13.70 19.67 -4.73
N THR A 189 14.42 18.76 -5.39
CA THR A 189 14.97 17.55 -4.77
C THR A 189 16.47 17.69 -4.56
N GLY A 190 16.99 17.19 -3.44
CA GLY A 190 18.42 17.20 -3.10
C GLY A 190 18.91 18.52 -2.50
N GLU A 191 18.08 19.55 -2.46
CA GLU A 191 18.39 20.86 -1.88
C GLU A 191 17.63 21.06 -0.56
N PRO A 192 18.17 21.82 0.41
CA PRO A 192 17.43 22.23 1.60
C PRO A 192 16.23 23.10 1.23
N THR A 193 15.07 22.77 1.78
CA THR A 193 13.83 23.54 1.68
C THR A 193 13.08 23.55 3.01
N THR A 194 12.00 24.30 3.13
CA THR A 194 11.13 24.31 4.31
C THR A 194 9.79 23.65 4.01
N PHE A 195 9.12 23.13 5.04
CA PHE A 195 7.79 22.56 4.84
C PHE A 195 6.77 23.62 4.39
N ALA A 196 6.94 24.89 4.79
CA ALA A 196 6.15 26.00 4.28
C ALA A 196 6.26 26.14 2.75
N HIS A 197 7.48 26.02 2.20
CA HIS A 197 7.66 26.04 0.74
C HIS A 197 6.90 24.87 0.10
N VAL A 198 7.02 23.66 0.65
CA VAL A 198 6.31 22.47 0.14
C VAL A 198 4.79 22.67 0.16
N ALA A 199 4.26 23.23 1.25
CA ALA A 199 2.83 23.52 1.40
C ALA A 199 2.35 24.55 0.38
N GLU A 200 3.12 25.63 0.15
CA GLU A 200 2.78 26.63 -0.87
C GLU A 200 2.85 26.05 -2.29
N GLN A 201 3.81 25.19 -2.59
CA GLN A 201 3.88 24.48 -3.87
C GLN A 201 2.67 23.57 -4.08
N ALA A 202 2.27 22.78 -3.08
CA ALA A 202 1.06 21.96 -3.14
C ALA A 202 -0.20 22.82 -3.36
N ARG A 203 -0.26 24.00 -2.73
CA ARG A 203 -1.39 24.93 -2.84
C ARG A 203 -1.58 25.47 -4.26
N LEU A 204 -0.51 25.61 -5.06
CA LEU A 204 -0.62 25.98 -6.48
C LEU A 204 -1.45 24.97 -7.28
N TYR A 205 -1.48 23.71 -6.85
CA TYR A 205 -2.27 22.63 -7.46
C TYR A 205 -3.61 22.39 -6.75
N ARG A 206 -4.03 23.28 -5.85
CA ARG A 206 -5.20 23.12 -4.97
C ARG A 206 -5.11 21.86 -4.09
N GLU A 207 -3.89 21.51 -3.69
CA GLU A 207 -3.62 20.40 -2.79
C GLU A 207 -3.13 20.94 -1.44
N THR A 208 -3.41 20.21 -0.37
CA THR A 208 -2.95 20.55 0.98
C THR A 208 -1.88 19.56 1.40
N ALA A 209 -0.62 19.98 1.44
CA ALA A 209 0.45 19.13 1.96
C ALA A 209 0.31 18.97 3.48
N ILE A 210 0.37 17.72 3.95
CA ILE A 210 0.22 17.36 5.36
C ILE A 210 1.42 16.57 5.90
N GLY A 211 2.35 16.16 5.04
CA GLY A 211 3.52 15.42 5.47
C GLY A 211 4.38 14.90 4.33
N LEU A 212 5.31 14.01 4.70
CA LEU A 212 6.27 13.36 3.80
C LEU A 212 6.34 11.87 4.13
N LEU A 213 6.37 11.04 3.09
CA LEU A 213 6.79 9.65 3.16
C LEU A 213 8.18 9.57 2.53
N ARG A 214 9.16 9.16 3.31
CA ARG A 214 10.55 9.00 2.88
C ARG A 214 10.72 7.72 2.05
N ALA A 215 11.75 7.70 1.22
CA ALA A 215 12.11 6.51 0.45
C ALA A 215 12.40 5.27 1.32
N ASP A 216 12.78 5.49 2.59
CA ASP A 216 12.97 4.46 3.60
C ASP A 216 11.68 4.11 4.36
N GLY A 217 10.51 4.52 3.87
CA GLY A 217 9.20 4.23 4.45
C GLY A 217 8.85 5.01 5.71
N SER A 218 9.78 5.80 6.26
CA SER A 218 9.46 6.65 7.41
C SER A 218 8.52 7.79 7.02
N THR A 219 7.56 8.10 7.88
CA THR A 219 6.60 9.18 7.65
C THR A 219 6.83 10.32 8.61
N VAL A 220 6.84 11.56 8.10
CA VAL A 220 6.84 12.79 8.90
C VAL A 220 5.53 13.52 8.62
N MET A 221 4.60 13.46 9.59
CA MET A 221 3.28 14.06 9.48
C MET A 221 3.23 15.39 10.25
N SER A 222 2.52 16.37 9.69
CA SER A 222 2.39 17.74 10.22
C SER A 222 3.71 18.38 10.67
N PRO A 223 4.75 18.46 9.82
CA PRO A 223 5.96 19.21 10.16
C PRO A 223 5.64 20.67 10.46
N ALA A 224 6.43 21.32 11.32
CA ALA A 224 6.30 22.75 11.52
C ALA A 224 6.68 23.50 10.22
N PRO A 225 6.09 24.68 9.93
CA PRO A 225 6.32 25.38 8.67
C PRO A 225 7.80 25.67 8.37
N LEU A 226 8.58 25.99 9.41
CA LEU A 226 10.01 26.31 9.30
C LEU A 226 10.92 25.08 9.47
N THR A 227 10.37 23.87 9.55
CA THR A 227 11.19 22.65 9.56
C THR A 227 11.96 22.55 8.26
N GLU A 228 13.29 22.55 8.36
CA GLU A 228 14.19 22.32 7.23
C GLU A 228 14.17 20.85 6.83
N LEU A 229 14.08 20.62 5.53
CA LEU A 229 13.90 19.33 4.92
C LEU A 229 14.78 19.24 3.67
N THR A 230 15.52 18.16 3.53
CA THR A 230 16.11 17.78 2.24
C THR A 230 15.24 16.67 1.67
N ILE A 231 14.51 16.95 0.59
CA ILE A 231 13.59 16.00 -0.04
C ILE A 231 14.34 15.26 -1.14
N GLN A 232 14.32 13.94 -1.12
CA GLN A 232 14.97 13.11 -2.12
C GLN A 232 14.00 12.71 -3.24
N ALA A 233 14.52 12.33 -4.41
CA ALA A 233 13.67 11.91 -5.54
C ALA A 233 12.79 10.67 -5.23
N GLY A 234 13.25 9.81 -4.33
CA GLY A 234 12.50 8.65 -3.84
C GLY A 234 11.39 9.00 -2.83
N ASP A 235 11.42 10.18 -2.23
CA ASP A 235 10.42 10.61 -1.27
C ASP A 235 9.07 10.88 -1.96
N ARG A 236 8.01 10.97 -1.16
CA ARG A 236 6.67 11.34 -1.56
C ARG A 236 6.13 12.39 -0.60
N ILE A 237 5.43 13.38 -1.13
CA ILE A 237 4.71 14.38 -0.35
C ILE A 237 3.30 13.85 -0.13
N VAL A 238 2.87 13.81 1.13
CA VAL A 238 1.51 13.41 1.52
C VAL A 238 0.62 14.64 1.42
N VAL A 239 -0.43 14.54 0.60
CA VAL A 239 -1.35 15.65 0.33
C VAL A 239 -2.80 15.22 0.48
N PHE A 240 -3.69 16.16 0.79
CA PHE A 240 -5.12 16.05 0.48
C PHE A 240 -5.41 16.71 -0.87
N ALA A 241 -6.16 16.05 -1.74
CA ALA A 241 -6.61 16.61 -3.02
C ALA A 241 -7.97 16.03 -3.45
N GLU A 242 -8.79 16.80 -4.15
CA GLU A 242 -10.13 16.36 -4.61
C GLU A 242 -10.09 15.34 -5.75
N ASP A 243 -8.98 15.23 -6.48
CA ASP A 243 -8.85 14.27 -7.57
C ASP A 243 -7.40 13.89 -7.84
N MET A 244 -7.14 12.58 -7.95
CA MET A 244 -5.88 12.12 -8.51
C MET A 244 -5.87 12.40 -10.03
N GLN A 245 -5.38 13.58 -10.43
CA GLN A 245 -4.98 13.78 -11.83
C GLN A 245 -3.78 12.86 -12.13
N VAL A 246 -4.05 11.63 -12.58
CA VAL A 246 -3.02 10.75 -13.12
C VAL A 246 -2.65 11.30 -14.49
N HIS A 247 -1.70 12.24 -14.54
CA HIS A 247 -1.02 12.54 -15.79
C HIS A 247 -0.16 11.33 -16.14
N THR A 248 -0.74 10.44 -16.94
CA THR A 248 0.02 9.42 -17.66
C THR A 248 1.18 10.14 -18.34
N HIS A 249 2.42 9.75 -18.03
CA HIS A 249 3.59 10.12 -18.81
C HIS A 249 3.49 9.47 -20.19
N GLY A 250 2.54 9.94 -21.00
CA GLY A 250 2.57 9.81 -22.44
C GLY A 250 3.34 11.00 -22.96
N ARG A 251 4.43 10.75 -23.67
CA ARG A 251 5.02 11.70 -24.62
C ARG A 251 3.89 12.29 -25.47
N SER A 252 3.39 13.47 -25.14
CA SER A 252 2.65 14.27 -26.09
C SER A 252 3.67 15.23 -26.67
N ALA A 253 4.15 14.87 -27.86
CA ALA A 253 4.82 15.81 -28.74
C ALA A 253 3.91 17.04 -28.90
N ALA A 254 4.56 18.20 -28.90
CA ALA A 254 3.94 19.48 -29.20
C ALA A 254 3.12 19.42 -30.49
N VAL A 255 1.84 19.77 -30.38
CA VAL A 255 0.92 20.29 -31.41
C VAL A 255 -0.10 21.07 -30.56
N ILE A 256 -0.19 22.40 -30.53
CA ILE A 256 0.00 23.48 -31.51
C ILE A 256 0.71 24.65 -30.82
#